data_AF-A0AAU9W0B9-F1
#
_entry.id   AF-A0AAU9W0B9-F1
#
_cell.length_a   1.000
_cell.length_b   1.000
_cell.length_c   1.000
_cell.angle_alpha   90.00
_cell.angle_beta   90.00
_cell.angle_gamma   90.00
#
_symmetry.space_group_name_H-M   'P 1'
#
loop_
_entity.id
_entity.type
_entity.pdbx_description
1 polymer ?
#
loop_
_entity_poly.entity_id
_entity_poly.type
_entity_poly.pdbx_seq_one_letter_code
_entity_poly.pdbx_strand_id
1 'polypeptide(L)'
;NDATAIGLLSQMKTVKFIGSIYILKMILPILTTISKCFQAGVVSFAKIVPTLQYTKEQLKQISTNETPIAVLKQVHFIYMFYCNCNSLPTSHQETQLKSFLKKYVGALTENIDARFQESSPVLDSFKIFDLLSVPAKTDDGFSEYGSSMIKKLADHYFPGPQHAEDHQPLIVEWQKAKYDLLQWKENDLPQAIRQGEGSITATDCNAWPERGASVLKWQKNRLRSRIKNDFLNPLLHISINGPKQQSKELPSLIRDVVAEWLKEKDRRELKKLP
;
A
#
# COMPACT_ATOMS: atom_id res chain seq x y z
N ASN A 1 21.34 20.55 33.07
CA ASN A 1 21.64 19.20 33.61
C ASN A 1 20.36 18.57 34.12
N ASP A 2 19.53 18.07 33.20
CA ASP A 2 18.33 17.31 33.56
C ASP A 2 18.72 15.83 33.73
N ALA A 3 18.56 15.31 34.94
CA ALA A 3 18.91 13.93 35.28
C ALA A 3 18.09 12.92 34.46
N THR A 4 16.85 13.25 34.11
CA THR A 4 15.98 12.40 33.29
C THR A 4 16.49 12.29 31.86
N ALA A 5 16.86 13.42 31.27
CA ALA A 5 17.42 13.46 29.91
C ALA A 5 18.74 12.67 29.81
N ILE A 6 19.60 12.75 30.83
CA ILE A 6 20.85 12.00 30.90
C ILE A 6 20.59 10.49 31.04
N GLY A 7 19.61 10.10 31.87
CA GLY A 7 19.19 8.70 32.02
C GLY A 7 18.67 8.10 30.71
N LEU A 8 17.80 8.81 30.00
CA LEU A 8 17.30 8.38 28.68
C LEU A 8 18.41 8.28 27.64
N LEU A 9 19.31 9.26 27.59
CA LEU A 9 20.46 9.23 26.69
C LEU A 9 21.36 8.00 26.96
N SER A 10 21.54 7.63 28.23
CA SER A 10 22.28 6.42 28.60
C SER A 10 21.58 5.15 28.11
N GLN A 11 20.25 5.08 28.19
CA GLN A 11 19.48 3.94 27.69
C GLN A 11 19.54 3.82 26.16
N MET A 12 19.46 4.96 25.44
CA MET A 12 19.51 5.00 23.98
C MET A 12 20.84 4.51 23.40
N LYS A 13 21.92 4.59 24.18
CA LYS A 13 23.26 4.10 23.79
C LYS A 13 23.46 2.61 24.05
N THR A 14 22.49 1.92 24.65
CA THR A 14 22.63 0.49 24.92
C THR A 14 22.52 -0.34 23.64
N VAL A 15 23.31 -1.41 23.55
CA VAL A 15 23.25 -2.39 22.44
C VAL A 15 21.84 -2.97 22.29
N LYS A 16 21.11 -3.13 23.40
CA LYS A 16 19.71 -3.57 23.38
C LYS A 16 18.81 -2.59 22.63
N PHE A 17 18.84 -1.31 23.00
CA PHE A 17 18.02 -0.28 22.37
C PHE A 17 18.35 -0.12 20.88
N ILE A 18 19.63 -0.02 20.54
CA ILE A 18 20.10 0.12 19.16
C ILE A 18 19.71 -1.14 18.36
N GLY A 19 19.97 -2.34 18.89
CA GLY A 19 19.59 -3.60 18.26
C GLY A 19 18.09 -3.68 17.98
N SER A 20 17.24 -3.25 18.92
CA SER A 20 15.79 -3.18 18.73
C SER A 20 15.40 -2.21 17.61
N ILE A 21 16.03 -1.04 17.51
CA ILE A 21 15.77 -0.08 16.41
C ILE A 21 16.13 -0.71 15.06
N TYR A 22 17.26 -1.41 14.95
CA TYR A 22 17.64 -2.05 13.69
C TYR A 22 16.67 -3.17 13.30
N ILE A 23 16.22 -3.97 14.28
CA ILE A 23 15.18 -4.98 14.06
C ILE A 23 13.90 -4.31 13.53
N LEU A 24 13.43 -3.25 14.18
CA LEU A 24 12.25 -2.50 13.74
C LEU A 24 12.44 -1.89 12.34
N LYS A 25 13.60 -1.29 12.07
CA LYS A 25 13.94 -0.70 10.78
C LYS A 25 13.83 -1.71 9.63
N MET A 26 14.18 -2.97 9.86
CA MET A 26 14.08 -4.02 8.84
C MET A 26 12.69 -4.62 8.73
N ILE A 27 11.94 -4.70 9.82
CA ILE A 27 10.59 -5.31 9.84
C ILE A 27 9.52 -4.34 9.34
N LEU A 28 9.62 -3.04 9.66
CA LEU A 28 8.63 -2.04 9.26
C LEU A 28 8.37 -2.01 7.74
N PRO A 29 9.38 -2.03 6.85
CA PRO A 29 9.16 -2.11 5.41
C PRO A 29 8.35 -3.34 4.99
N ILE A 30 8.60 -4.51 5.59
CA ILE A 30 7.83 -5.73 5.31
C ILE A 30 6.36 -5.51 5.67
N LEU A 31 6.09 -4.96 6.86
CA LEU A 31 4.72 -4.68 7.30
C LEU A 31 4.03 -3.60 6.44
N THR A 32 4.80 -2.65 5.89
CA THR A 32 4.23 -1.65 4.97
C THR A 32 3.66 -2.27 3.70
N THR A 33 4.12 -3.47 3.31
CA THR A 33 3.58 -4.22 2.18
C THR A 33 2.12 -4.61 2.42
N ILE A 34 1.78 -5.08 3.63
CA ILE A 34 0.39 -5.32 4.02
C ILE A 34 -0.39 -4.01 4.03
N SER A 35 0.15 -2.96 4.67
CA SER A 35 -0.55 -1.67 4.76
C SER A 35 -0.91 -1.12 3.38
N LYS A 36 0.02 -1.17 2.42
CA LYS A 36 -0.20 -0.75 1.03
C LYS A 36 -1.26 -1.55 0.31
N CYS A 37 -1.40 -2.84 0.62
CA CYS A 37 -2.44 -3.70 0.04
C CYS A 37 -3.87 -3.23 0.40
N PHE A 38 -4.02 -2.59 1.57
CA PHE A 38 -5.29 -2.06 2.06
C PHE A 38 -5.45 -0.54 1.85
N GLN A 39 -4.54 0.12 1.11
CA GLN A 39 -4.65 1.55 0.84
C GLN A 39 -5.71 1.85 -0.23
N ALA A 40 -6.51 2.89 0.02
CA ALA A 40 -7.64 3.27 -0.82
C ALA A 40 -7.25 3.53 -2.29
N GLY A 41 -7.96 2.83 -3.19
CA GLY A 41 -7.81 2.92 -4.65
C GLY A 41 -6.60 2.19 -5.24
N VAL A 42 -6.03 1.23 -4.51
CA VAL A 42 -5.14 0.16 -5.04
C VAL A 42 -5.59 -1.22 -4.51
N VAL A 43 -6.71 -1.29 -3.79
CA VAL A 43 -7.18 -2.52 -3.14
C VAL A 43 -7.60 -3.54 -4.19
N SER A 44 -6.87 -4.65 -4.27
CA SER A 44 -7.23 -5.82 -5.08
C SER A 44 -7.40 -7.02 -4.15
N PHE A 45 -8.62 -7.53 -4.04
CA PHE A 45 -8.94 -8.67 -3.17
C PHE A 45 -8.12 -9.91 -3.52
N ALA A 46 -7.88 -10.15 -4.82
CA ALA A 46 -7.02 -11.23 -5.30
C ALA A 46 -5.57 -11.14 -4.78
N LYS A 47 -5.08 -9.94 -4.45
CA LYS A 47 -3.71 -9.73 -3.96
C LYS A 47 -3.60 -9.78 -2.44
N ILE A 48 -4.70 -9.68 -1.68
CA ILE A 48 -4.66 -9.59 -0.22
C ILE A 48 -4.05 -10.86 0.40
N VAL A 49 -4.64 -12.02 0.13
CA VAL A 49 -4.18 -13.30 0.71
C VAL A 49 -2.75 -13.64 0.30
N PRO A 50 -2.34 -13.53 -0.98
CA PRO A 50 -0.95 -13.69 -1.39
C PRO A 50 0.01 -12.73 -0.68
N THR A 51 -0.40 -11.46 -0.48
CA THR A 51 0.42 -10.46 0.21
C THR A 51 0.62 -10.80 1.69
N LEU A 52 -0.41 -11.33 2.36
CA LEU A 52 -0.31 -11.81 3.73
C LEU A 52 0.67 -12.98 3.82
N GLN A 53 0.57 -13.97 2.91
CA GLN A 53 1.49 -15.11 2.86
C GLN A 53 2.93 -14.67 2.59
N TYR A 54 3.14 -13.82 1.59
CA TYR A 54 4.45 -13.23 1.27
C TYR A 54 5.06 -12.51 2.48
N THR A 55 4.26 -11.71 3.18
CA THR A 55 4.73 -10.97 4.36
C THR A 55 5.18 -11.93 5.47
N LYS A 56 4.39 -12.96 5.77
CA LYS A 56 4.76 -13.97 6.77
C LYS A 56 6.05 -14.68 6.40
N GLU A 57 6.22 -15.02 5.12
CA GLU A 57 7.45 -15.66 4.63
C GLU A 57 8.66 -14.73 4.75
N GLN A 58 8.53 -13.46 4.37
CA GLN A 58 9.59 -12.46 4.54
C GLN A 58 9.99 -12.25 6.01
N LEU A 59 9.02 -12.23 6.93
CA LEU A 59 9.29 -12.13 8.36
C LEU A 59 10.09 -13.34 8.86
N LYS A 60 9.69 -14.56 8.46
CA LYS A 60 10.42 -15.79 8.78
C LYS A 60 11.84 -15.76 8.22
N GLN A 61 12.02 -15.36 6.97
CA GLN A 61 13.34 -15.23 6.34
C GLN A 61 14.25 -14.27 7.09
N ILE A 62 13.75 -13.09 7.50
CA ILE A 62 14.51 -12.15 8.33
C ILE A 62 14.95 -12.79 9.65
N SER A 63 14.07 -13.54 10.30
CA SER A 63 14.36 -14.22 11.56
C SER A 63 15.37 -15.35 11.39
N THR A 64 15.28 -16.13 10.32
CA THR A 64 16.18 -17.26 10.03
C THR A 64 17.57 -16.80 9.64
N ASN A 65 17.65 -15.78 8.78
CA ASN A 65 18.92 -15.23 8.30
C ASN A 65 19.61 -14.34 9.33
N GLU A 66 18.91 -14.00 10.43
CA GLU A 66 19.41 -13.10 11.49
C GLU A 66 19.93 -11.76 10.93
N THR A 67 19.38 -11.34 9.78
CA THR A 67 19.85 -10.20 8.97
C THR A 67 20.03 -8.91 9.77
N PRO A 68 19.10 -8.52 10.68
CA PRO A 68 19.26 -7.30 11.47
C PRO A 68 20.51 -7.31 12.36
N ILE A 69 20.92 -8.48 12.86
CA ILE A 69 22.11 -8.63 13.70
C ILE A 69 23.37 -8.57 12.85
N ALA A 70 23.36 -9.17 11.65
CA ALA A 70 24.46 -9.06 10.70
C ALA A 70 24.71 -7.59 10.27
N VAL A 71 23.63 -6.87 9.94
CA VAL A 71 23.69 -5.44 9.59
C VAL A 71 24.17 -4.62 10.79
N LEU A 72 23.68 -4.89 12.00
CA LEU A 72 24.14 -4.23 13.23
C LEU A 72 25.66 -4.34 13.39
N LYS A 73 26.24 -5.52 13.15
CA LYS A 73 27.69 -5.75 13.23
C LYS A 73 28.47 -4.98 12.17
N GLN A 74 27.94 -4.87 10.95
CA GLN A 74 28.59 -4.15 9.85
C GLN A 74 28.53 -2.62 10.02
N VAL A 75 27.37 -2.10 10.42
CA VAL A 75 27.14 -0.64 10.55
C VAL A 75 27.73 -0.09 11.86
N HIS A 76 28.12 -0.96 12.79
CA HIS A 76 28.76 -0.59 14.06
C HIS A 76 29.99 0.32 13.85
N PHE A 77 30.76 0.12 12.78
CA PHE A 77 31.95 0.92 12.49
C PHE A 77 31.64 2.40 12.22
N ILE A 78 30.49 2.70 11.59
CA ILE A 78 30.07 4.08 11.28
C ILE A 78 29.42 4.73 12.51
N TYR A 79 28.69 3.96 13.32
CA TYR A 79 27.93 4.46 14.46
C TYR A 79 28.77 4.69 15.73
N MET A 80 29.88 3.94 15.89
CA MET A 80 30.85 4.14 16.98
C MET A 80 31.38 5.58 17.00
N PHE A 81 31.51 6.20 15.82
CA PHE A 81 31.96 7.59 15.65
C PHE A 81 30.94 8.64 16.14
N TYR A 82 29.64 8.35 16.05
CA TYR A 82 28.57 9.33 16.36
C TYR A 82 27.90 9.13 17.73
N CYS A 83 27.91 7.91 18.29
CA CYS A 83 27.13 7.59 19.50
C CYS A 83 27.96 7.25 20.75
N ASN A 84 29.30 7.26 20.67
CA ASN A 84 30.18 6.93 21.81
C ASN A 84 29.80 5.58 22.46
N CYS A 85 29.39 4.61 21.63
CA CYS A 85 29.11 3.24 22.06
C CYS A 85 30.41 2.47 21.95
N ASN A 86 31.09 2.27 23.08
CA ASN A 86 32.51 1.92 23.11
C ASN A 86 32.85 0.46 22.75
N SER A 87 31.88 -0.38 22.37
CA SER A 87 32.16 -1.79 22.11
C SER A 87 31.12 -2.46 21.22
N LEU A 88 31.62 -3.40 20.40
CA LEU A 88 30.79 -4.37 19.69
C LEU A 88 29.85 -5.11 20.66
N PRO A 89 28.68 -5.60 20.17
CA PRO A 89 27.82 -6.47 20.94
C PRO A 89 28.60 -7.67 21.49
N THR A 90 28.49 -7.93 22.80
CA THR A 90 29.03 -9.16 23.37
C THR A 90 28.25 -10.38 22.86
N SER A 91 28.86 -11.57 22.89
CA SER A 91 28.19 -12.83 22.51
C SER A 91 26.85 -13.03 23.24
N HIS A 92 26.79 -12.64 24.52
CA HIS A 92 25.56 -12.66 25.30
C HIS A 92 24.50 -11.69 24.76
N GLN A 93 24.87 -10.44 24.46
CA GLN A 93 23.95 -9.45 23.91
C GLN A 93 23.45 -9.84 22.51
N GLU A 94 24.32 -10.45 21.69
CA GLU A 94 23.93 -11.00 20.40
C GLU A 94 22.88 -12.12 20.57
N THR A 95 23.11 -13.05 21.49
CA THR A 95 22.16 -14.13 21.78
C THR A 95 20.81 -13.56 22.27
N GLN A 96 20.84 -12.53 23.12
CA GLN A 96 19.63 -11.82 23.56
C GLN A 96 18.88 -11.17 22.38
N LEU A 97 19.59 -10.51 21.47
CA LEU A 97 18.98 -9.89 20.29
C LEU A 97 18.40 -10.92 19.31
N LYS A 98 19.06 -12.06 19.12
CA LYS A 98 18.54 -13.18 18.32
C LYS A 98 17.29 -13.78 18.93
N SER A 99 17.29 -14.00 20.25
CA SER A 99 16.11 -14.48 20.98
C SER A 99 14.96 -13.49 20.88
N PHE A 100 15.24 -12.19 21.05
CA PHE A 100 14.26 -11.13 20.88
C PHE A 100 13.69 -11.08 19.46
N LEU A 101 14.53 -11.16 18.43
CA LEU A 101 14.10 -11.18 17.03
C LEU A 101 13.14 -12.35 16.77
N LYS A 102 13.50 -13.57 17.19
CA LYS A 102 12.68 -14.77 17.01
C LYS A 102 11.32 -14.64 17.70
N LYS A 103 11.32 -14.20 18.96
CA LYS A 103 10.08 -13.99 19.74
C LYS A 103 9.21 -12.90 19.12
N TYR A 104 9.81 -11.80 18.70
CA TYR A 104 9.10 -10.68 18.10
C TYR A 104 8.46 -11.07 16.75
N VAL A 105 9.21 -11.74 15.87
CA VAL A 105 8.69 -12.24 14.60
C VAL A 105 7.59 -13.30 14.80
N GLY A 106 7.77 -14.20 15.77
CA GLY A 106 6.75 -15.20 16.13
C GLY A 106 5.44 -14.53 16.54
N ALA A 107 5.50 -13.65 17.56
CA ALA A 107 4.33 -12.91 18.02
C ALA A 107 3.71 -12.04 16.93
N LEU A 108 4.51 -11.42 16.05
CA LEU A 108 4.01 -10.63 14.93
C LEU A 108 3.28 -11.49 13.90
N THR A 109 3.78 -12.69 13.62
CA THR A 109 3.13 -13.65 12.69
C THR A 109 1.81 -14.14 13.26
N GLU A 110 1.78 -14.51 14.54
CA GLU A 110 0.56 -14.90 15.26
C GLU A 110 -0.48 -13.76 15.27
N ASN A 111 -0.05 -12.52 15.50
CA ASN A 111 -0.95 -11.36 15.45
C ASN A 111 -1.53 -11.12 14.06
N ILE A 112 -0.73 -11.34 13.00
CA ILE A 112 -1.24 -11.25 11.62
C ILE A 112 -2.28 -12.36 11.38
N ASP A 113 -1.99 -13.59 11.78
CA ASP A 113 -2.91 -14.71 11.60
C ASP A 113 -4.21 -14.50 12.38
N ALA A 114 -4.14 -14.14 13.66
CA ALA A 114 -5.31 -13.86 14.48
C ALA A 114 -6.17 -12.72 13.90
N ARG A 115 -5.55 -11.68 13.34
CA ARG A 115 -6.27 -10.54 12.75
C ARG A 115 -7.03 -10.90 11.48
N PHE A 116 -6.54 -11.86 10.69
CA PHE A 116 -7.11 -12.22 9.40
C PHE A 116 -7.76 -13.60 9.37
N GLN A 117 -7.79 -14.33 10.49
CA GLN A 117 -8.30 -15.71 10.56
C GLN A 117 -9.75 -15.81 10.06
N GLU A 118 -10.63 -14.93 10.54
CA GLU A 118 -12.05 -14.95 10.18
C GLU A 118 -12.33 -14.29 8.83
N SER A 119 -11.57 -13.24 8.48
CA SER A 119 -11.81 -12.44 7.27
C SER A 119 -11.13 -13.00 6.02
N SER A 120 -10.04 -13.76 6.15
CA SER A 120 -9.29 -14.27 4.99
C SER A 120 -10.14 -15.13 4.03
N PRO A 121 -11.02 -16.04 4.49
CA PRO A 121 -11.87 -16.84 3.58
C PRO A 121 -12.86 -15.99 2.79
N VAL A 122 -13.40 -14.94 3.42
CA VAL A 122 -14.35 -14.01 2.82
C VAL A 122 -13.64 -13.12 1.81
N LEU A 123 -12.50 -12.54 2.20
CA LEU A 123 -11.65 -11.71 1.33
C LEU A 123 -11.14 -12.49 0.11
N ASP A 124 -10.78 -13.76 0.29
CA ASP A 124 -10.38 -14.63 -0.82
C ASP A 124 -11.56 -14.87 -1.79
N SER A 125 -12.79 -14.96 -1.26
CA SER A 125 -13.98 -15.18 -2.09
C SER A 125 -14.30 -14.00 -3.00
N PHE A 126 -13.91 -12.77 -2.65
CA PHE A 126 -14.05 -11.60 -3.52
C PHE A 126 -13.16 -11.63 -4.78
N LYS A 127 -12.21 -12.58 -4.90
CA LYS A 127 -11.43 -12.73 -6.13
C LYS A 127 -12.27 -13.17 -7.34
N ILE A 128 -13.48 -13.70 -7.14
CA ILE A 128 -14.39 -14.06 -8.24
C ILE A 128 -14.71 -12.87 -9.15
N PHE A 129 -14.67 -11.66 -8.61
CA PHE A 129 -14.94 -10.42 -9.33
C PHE A 129 -13.73 -9.90 -10.10
N ASP A 130 -12.57 -10.57 -10.02
CA ASP A 130 -11.41 -10.22 -10.85
C ASP A 130 -11.67 -10.66 -12.30
N LEU A 131 -11.84 -9.68 -13.18
CA LEU A 131 -12.08 -9.86 -14.61
C LEU A 131 -11.03 -10.73 -15.30
N LEU A 132 -9.76 -10.64 -14.88
CA LEU A 132 -8.70 -11.45 -15.49
C LEU A 132 -8.83 -12.94 -15.14
N SER A 133 -9.39 -13.23 -13.98
CA SER A 133 -9.56 -14.58 -13.43
C SER A 133 -10.75 -15.36 -14.02
N VAL A 134 -11.63 -14.70 -14.79
CA VAL A 134 -12.81 -15.33 -15.42
C VAL A 134 -12.38 -16.28 -16.55
N PRO A 135 -12.71 -17.59 -16.51
CA PRO A 135 -12.38 -18.55 -17.56
C PRO A 135 -13.09 -18.24 -18.89
N ALA A 136 -12.60 -18.79 -20.00
CA ALA A 136 -13.32 -18.70 -21.27
C ALA A 136 -14.58 -19.57 -21.23
N LYS A 137 -15.60 -19.22 -22.01
CA LYS A 137 -16.85 -20.02 -22.07
C LYS A 137 -16.62 -21.46 -22.53
N THR A 138 -15.57 -21.70 -23.32
CA THR A 138 -15.18 -23.02 -23.82
C THR A 138 -14.49 -23.87 -22.77
N ASP A 139 -14.06 -23.29 -21.65
CA ASP A 139 -13.38 -24.03 -20.59
C ASP A 139 -14.42 -24.74 -19.72
N ASP A 140 -14.15 -26.02 -19.41
CA ASP A 140 -15.01 -26.84 -18.54
C ASP A 140 -15.25 -26.20 -17.17
N GLY A 141 -14.31 -25.37 -16.70
CA GLY A 141 -14.38 -24.66 -15.43
C GLY A 141 -15.33 -23.46 -15.39
N PHE A 142 -15.84 -22.96 -16.52
CA PHE A 142 -16.70 -21.77 -16.54
C PHE A 142 -18.09 -22.03 -15.94
N SER A 143 -18.63 -23.24 -16.10
CA SER A 143 -19.95 -23.60 -15.55
C SER A 143 -19.97 -23.47 -14.02
N GLU A 144 -18.91 -23.89 -13.35
CA GLU A 144 -18.83 -23.88 -11.88
C GLU A 144 -18.10 -22.65 -11.31
N TYR A 145 -17.56 -21.77 -12.16
CA TYR A 145 -16.75 -20.63 -11.76
C TYR A 145 -17.41 -19.78 -10.65
N GLY A 146 -16.68 -19.59 -9.56
CA GLY A 146 -17.11 -18.77 -8.42
C GLY A 146 -18.23 -19.35 -7.56
N SER A 147 -18.79 -20.53 -7.88
CA SER A 147 -19.96 -21.07 -7.15
C SER A 147 -19.67 -21.38 -5.68
N SER A 148 -18.47 -21.83 -5.34
CA SER A 148 -18.07 -22.05 -3.95
C SER A 148 -17.79 -20.74 -3.19
N MET A 149 -17.30 -19.72 -3.89
CA MET A 149 -16.94 -18.43 -3.32
C MET A 149 -18.18 -17.56 -3.10
N ILE A 150 -19.15 -17.57 -4.02
CA ILE A 150 -20.42 -16.86 -3.81
C ILE A 150 -21.22 -17.45 -2.66
N LYS A 151 -21.19 -18.78 -2.47
CA LYS A 151 -21.79 -19.43 -1.29
C LYS A 151 -21.17 -18.94 0.01
N LYS A 152 -19.84 -18.85 0.08
CA LYS A 152 -19.14 -18.28 1.24
C LYS A 152 -19.53 -16.81 1.49
N LEU A 153 -19.74 -16.03 0.43
CA LEU A 153 -20.22 -14.65 0.56
C LEU A 153 -21.68 -14.63 1.07
N ALA A 154 -22.54 -15.52 0.57
CA ALA A 154 -23.92 -15.68 1.03
C ALA A 154 -23.96 -15.98 2.54
N ASP A 155 -23.22 -17.02 2.97
CA ASP A 155 -23.13 -17.43 4.37
C ASP A 155 -22.67 -16.29 5.30
N HIS A 156 -21.75 -15.44 4.81
CA HIS A 156 -21.20 -14.33 5.59
C HIS A 156 -22.14 -13.12 5.69
N TYR A 157 -22.76 -12.70 4.57
CA TYR A 157 -23.62 -11.51 4.55
C TYR A 157 -25.06 -11.78 4.96
N PHE A 158 -25.51 -13.03 4.83
CA PHE A 158 -26.85 -13.49 5.17
C PHE A 158 -26.80 -14.59 6.23
N PRO A 159 -26.29 -14.30 7.45
CA PRO A 159 -26.11 -15.31 8.49
C PRO A 159 -27.44 -15.68 9.17
N GLY A 160 -27.64 -16.97 9.39
CA GLY A 160 -28.77 -17.49 10.18
C GLY A 160 -29.99 -17.90 9.35
N PRO A 161 -30.90 -18.68 9.94
CA PRO A 161 -32.02 -19.31 9.24
C PRO A 161 -33.01 -18.30 8.65
N GLN A 162 -33.11 -17.09 9.21
CA GLN A 162 -34.01 -16.05 8.70
C GLN A 162 -33.63 -15.51 7.32
N HIS A 163 -32.38 -15.70 6.88
CA HIS A 163 -31.90 -15.27 5.57
C HIS A 163 -31.66 -16.43 4.60
N ALA A 164 -32.07 -17.65 4.95
CA ALA A 164 -31.88 -18.82 4.08
C ALA A 164 -32.54 -18.63 2.70
N GLU A 165 -33.63 -17.86 2.64
CA GLU A 165 -34.33 -17.51 1.41
C GLU A 165 -33.53 -16.53 0.52
N ASP A 166 -32.61 -15.74 1.09
CA ASP A 166 -31.79 -14.76 0.37
C ASP A 166 -30.56 -15.41 -0.33
N HIS A 167 -30.18 -16.62 0.08
CA HIS A 167 -29.02 -17.34 -0.48
C HIS A 167 -29.26 -17.78 -1.92
N GLN A 168 -30.44 -18.34 -2.20
CA GLN A 168 -30.75 -18.89 -3.51
C GLN A 168 -30.81 -17.82 -4.61
N PRO A 169 -31.46 -16.66 -4.40
CA PRO A 169 -31.40 -15.53 -5.34
C PRO A 169 -29.97 -15.10 -5.66
N LEU A 170 -29.11 -14.91 -4.65
CA LEU A 170 -27.72 -14.50 -4.85
C LEU A 170 -26.93 -15.50 -5.73
N ILE A 171 -27.12 -16.80 -5.49
CA ILE A 171 -26.49 -17.86 -6.29
C ILE A 171 -27.00 -17.81 -7.75
N VAL A 172 -28.30 -17.61 -7.95
CA VAL A 172 -28.90 -17.51 -9.29
C VAL A 172 -28.40 -16.25 -10.02
N GLU A 173 -28.35 -15.10 -9.33
CA GLU A 173 -27.82 -13.86 -9.87
C GLU A 173 -26.36 -14.00 -10.28
N TRP A 174 -25.54 -14.70 -9.48
CA TRP A 174 -24.15 -14.99 -9.84
C TRP A 174 -24.02 -15.81 -11.12
N GLN A 175 -24.89 -16.81 -11.33
CA GLN A 175 -24.88 -17.61 -12.56
C GLN A 175 -25.11 -16.77 -13.81
N LYS A 176 -25.84 -15.65 -13.70
CA LYS A 176 -25.98 -14.67 -14.78
C LYS A 176 -24.78 -13.72 -14.82
N ALA A 177 -24.41 -13.13 -13.69
CA ALA A 177 -23.37 -12.10 -13.60
C ALA A 177 -22.00 -12.55 -14.14
N LYS A 178 -21.65 -13.84 -14.03
CA LYS A 178 -20.40 -14.37 -14.62
C LYS A 178 -20.34 -14.25 -16.15
N TYR A 179 -21.48 -14.27 -16.84
CA TYR A 179 -21.53 -14.01 -18.28
C TYR A 179 -21.35 -12.53 -18.59
N ASP A 180 -21.92 -11.64 -17.78
CA ASP A 180 -21.70 -10.20 -17.89
C ASP A 180 -20.21 -9.86 -17.68
N LEU A 181 -19.56 -10.46 -16.67
CA LEU A 181 -18.12 -10.32 -16.44
C LEU A 181 -17.28 -10.84 -17.61
N LEU A 182 -17.67 -11.97 -18.21
CA LEU A 182 -16.98 -12.51 -19.39
C LEU A 182 -17.11 -11.56 -20.58
N GLN A 183 -18.31 -11.04 -20.82
CA GLN A 183 -18.55 -10.07 -21.88
C GLN A 183 -17.70 -8.80 -21.67
N TRP A 184 -17.61 -8.29 -20.44
CA TRP A 184 -16.77 -7.13 -20.11
C TRP A 184 -15.28 -7.43 -20.33
N LYS A 185 -14.81 -8.62 -19.95
CA LYS A 185 -13.44 -9.06 -20.20
C LYS A 185 -13.12 -9.09 -21.70
N GLU A 186 -14.04 -9.60 -22.52
CA GLU A 186 -13.84 -9.83 -23.95
C GLU A 186 -14.03 -8.57 -24.81
N ASN A 187 -14.97 -7.69 -24.46
CA ASN A 187 -15.38 -6.57 -25.31
C ASN A 187 -14.97 -5.21 -24.75
N ASP A 188 -15.09 -5.00 -23.44
CA ASP A 188 -14.98 -3.66 -22.84
C ASP A 188 -13.64 -3.40 -22.17
N LEU A 189 -12.87 -4.45 -21.87
CA LEU A 189 -11.58 -4.31 -21.21
C LEU A 189 -10.53 -3.72 -22.18
N PRO A 190 -9.90 -2.57 -21.88
CA PRO A 190 -8.82 -2.03 -22.70
C PRO A 190 -7.68 -3.03 -22.91
N GLN A 191 -7.12 -3.07 -24.11
CA GLN A 191 -6.10 -4.06 -24.50
C GLN A 191 -4.84 -4.01 -23.62
N ALA A 192 -4.43 -2.80 -23.17
CA ALA A 192 -3.31 -2.61 -22.23
C ALA A 192 -3.54 -3.30 -20.87
N ILE A 193 -4.80 -3.36 -20.42
CA ILE A 193 -5.17 -4.04 -19.18
C ILE A 193 -5.15 -5.56 -19.37
N ARG A 194 -5.60 -6.06 -20.53
CA ARG A 194 -5.55 -7.50 -20.87
C ARG A 194 -4.12 -8.03 -20.91
N GLN A 195 -3.15 -7.18 -21.22
CA GLN A 195 -1.72 -7.51 -21.27
C GLN A 195 -0.99 -7.30 -19.93
N GLY A 196 -1.70 -6.90 -18.86
CA GLY A 196 -1.13 -6.78 -17.52
C GLY A 196 -0.42 -5.46 -17.22
N GLU A 197 -0.52 -4.45 -18.09
CA GLU A 197 0.11 -3.14 -17.87
C GLU A 197 -0.74 -2.19 -16.99
N GLY A 198 -1.98 -2.56 -16.68
CA GLY A 198 -2.90 -1.79 -15.85
C GLY A 198 -3.57 -2.60 -14.74
N SER A 199 -3.56 -2.09 -13.51
CA SER A 199 -4.28 -2.69 -12.39
C SER A 199 -5.78 -2.42 -12.52
N ILE A 200 -6.59 -3.48 -12.62
CA ILE A 200 -8.05 -3.38 -12.57
C ILE A 200 -8.48 -3.35 -11.11
N THR A 201 -8.61 -2.15 -10.58
CA THR A 201 -9.71 -1.91 -9.67
C THR A 201 -10.68 -1.09 -10.48
N ALA A 202 -11.89 -1.62 -10.72
CA ALA A 202 -12.95 -0.91 -11.40
C ALA A 202 -12.95 0.57 -10.98
N THR A 203 -13.06 1.45 -11.97
CA THR A 203 -13.05 2.92 -11.81
C THR A 203 -14.19 3.47 -10.95
N ASP A 204 -14.98 2.62 -10.30
CA ASP A 204 -16.01 3.01 -9.32
C ASP A 204 -15.45 3.13 -7.90
N CYS A 205 -14.21 3.60 -7.77
CA CYS A 205 -13.80 4.16 -6.49
C CYS A 205 -14.46 5.55 -6.36
N ASN A 206 -15.57 5.62 -5.62
CA ASN A 206 -16.19 6.85 -5.11
C ASN A 206 -15.17 7.78 -4.38
N ALA A 207 -13.95 7.30 -4.15
CA ALA A 207 -12.80 8.02 -3.60
C ALA A 207 -12.01 8.89 -4.61
N TRP A 208 -12.29 8.85 -5.92
CA TRP A 208 -11.69 9.79 -6.89
C TRP A 208 -12.01 11.26 -6.54
N PRO A 209 -13.28 11.61 -6.27
CA PRO A 209 -13.64 12.91 -5.68
C PRO A 209 -12.90 13.23 -4.38
N GLU A 210 -12.68 12.24 -3.50
CA GLU A 210 -12.00 12.43 -2.21
C GLU A 210 -10.51 12.75 -2.36
N ARG A 211 -9.83 12.16 -3.35
CA ARG A 211 -8.46 12.53 -3.72
C ARG A 211 -8.41 13.99 -4.18
N GLY A 212 -9.36 14.40 -5.02
CA GLY A 212 -9.55 15.79 -5.42
C GLY A 212 -9.75 16.72 -4.22
N ALA A 213 -10.65 16.37 -3.30
CA ALA A 213 -10.96 17.16 -2.10
C ALA A 213 -9.78 17.26 -1.12
N SER A 214 -9.01 16.19 -0.94
CA SER A 214 -7.83 16.16 -0.07
C SER A 214 -6.69 17.01 -0.63
N VAL A 215 -6.43 16.89 -1.94
CA VAL A 215 -5.45 17.73 -2.66
C VAL A 215 -5.89 19.19 -2.64
N LEU A 216 -7.18 19.47 -2.85
CA LEU A 216 -7.77 20.81 -2.75
C LEU A 216 -7.55 21.42 -1.35
N LYS A 217 -7.82 20.66 -0.30
CA LYS A 217 -7.62 21.09 1.09
C LYS A 217 -6.15 21.41 1.35
N TRP A 218 -5.23 20.57 0.88
CA TRP A 218 -3.81 20.80 1.06
C TRP A 218 -3.32 22.03 0.29
N GLN A 219 -3.73 22.21 -0.97
CA GLN A 219 -3.36 23.38 -1.77
C GLN A 219 -3.94 24.68 -1.20
N LYS A 220 -5.21 24.70 -0.80
CA LYS A 220 -5.85 25.88 -0.17
C LYS A 220 -5.20 26.23 1.17
N ASN A 221 -4.89 25.23 2.01
CA ASN A 221 -4.23 25.44 3.30
C ASN A 221 -2.77 25.89 3.15
N ARG A 222 -2.04 25.35 2.16
CA ARG A 222 -0.63 25.68 1.91
C ARG A 222 -0.47 27.06 1.28
N LEU A 223 -1.32 27.42 0.31
CA LEU A 223 -1.23 28.68 -0.42
C LEU A 223 -1.93 29.85 0.30
N ARG A 224 -2.55 29.59 1.47
CA ARG A 224 -3.08 30.56 2.46
C ARG A 224 -3.87 31.73 1.88
N SER A 225 -4.49 31.59 0.71
CA SER A 225 -5.15 32.70 0.03
C SER A 225 -6.28 32.23 -0.89
N ARG A 226 -7.24 33.15 -1.12
CA ARG A 226 -8.39 33.03 -2.02
C ARG A 226 -7.94 32.91 -3.48
N ILE A 227 -7.35 31.78 -3.84
CA ILE A 227 -7.10 31.44 -5.24
C ILE A 227 -8.47 31.25 -5.90
N LYS A 228 -8.72 31.99 -7.00
CA LYS A 228 -9.94 31.87 -7.79
C LYS A 228 -10.01 30.49 -8.45
N ASN A 229 -11.22 29.97 -8.64
CA ASN A 229 -11.44 28.62 -9.18
C ASN A 229 -10.72 28.38 -10.51
N ASP A 230 -10.60 29.42 -11.34
CA ASP A 230 -9.95 29.35 -12.67
C ASP A 230 -8.46 28.99 -12.60
N PHE A 231 -7.77 29.37 -11.52
CA PHE A 231 -6.36 29.02 -11.29
C PHE A 231 -6.21 27.75 -10.45
N LEU A 232 -7.22 27.44 -9.65
CA LEU A 232 -7.25 26.26 -8.81
C LEU A 232 -7.43 24.98 -9.63
N ASN A 233 -8.25 25.02 -10.69
CA ASN A 233 -8.54 23.85 -11.53
C ASN A 233 -7.28 23.32 -12.27
N PRO A 234 -6.46 24.17 -12.93
CA PRO A 234 -5.18 23.73 -13.50
C PRO A 234 -4.21 23.18 -12.44
N LEU A 235 -4.13 23.81 -11.26
CA LEU A 235 -3.26 23.36 -10.18
C LEU A 235 -3.67 21.99 -9.62
N LEU A 236 -4.97 21.71 -9.53
CA LEU A 236 -5.48 20.39 -9.18
C LEU A 236 -5.08 19.36 -10.23
N HIS A 237 -5.28 19.68 -11.51
CA HIS A 237 -4.89 18.79 -12.60
C HIS A 237 -3.38 18.47 -12.58
N ILE A 238 -2.53 19.47 -12.37
CA ILE A 238 -1.07 19.28 -12.25
C ILE A 238 -0.74 18.49 -10.98
N SER A 239 -1.43 18.73 -9.86
CA SER A 239 -1.13 18.03 -8.61
C SER A 239 -1.60 16.57 -8.60
N ILE A 240 -2.64 16.22 -9.37
CA ILE A 240 -3.20 14.87 -9.45
C ILE A 240 -2.53 14.07 -10.56
N ASN A 241 -2.38 14.69 -11.73
CA ASN A 241 -1.95 14.03 -12.97
C ASN A 241 -0.54 14.44 -13.42
N GLY A 242 0.10 15.39 -12.74
CA GLY A 242 1.42 15.86 -13.13
C GLY A 242 2.54 14.84 -12.87
N PRO A 243 3.66 14.96 -13.60
CA PRO A 243 4.80 14.08 -13.42
C PRO A 243 5.40 14.20 -12.01
N LYS A 244 5.84 13.06 -11.45
CA LYS A 244 6.47 13.00 -10.11
C LYS A 244 7.73 13.88 -10.09
N GLN A 245 8.05 14.47 -8.93
CA GLN A 245 9.20 15.38 -8.74
C GLN A 245 10.56 14.80 -9.16
N GLN A 246 10.69 13.47 -9.24
CA GLN A 246 11.92 12.76 -9.62
C GLN A 246 11.82 12.12 -11.03
N SER A 247 10.80 12.48 -11.82
CA SER A 247 10.66 11.99 -13.20
C SER A 247 11.76 12.58 -14.08
N LYS A 248 12.36 11.73 -14.93
CA LYS A 248 13.34 12.15 -15.96
C LYS A 248 12.73 13.10 -16.99
N GLU A 249 11.41 13.12 -17.12
CA GLU A 249 10.65 13.94 -18.09
C GLU A 249 10.32 15.34 -17.57
N LEU A 250 10.43 15.57 -16.26
CA LEU A 250 10.09 16.84 -15.63
C LEU A 250 10.98 18.01 -16.12
N PRO A 251 12.31 17.86 -16.28
CA PRO A 251 13.17 18.97 -16.71
C PRO A 251 12.99 19.37 -18.19
N SER A 252 12.56 18.46 -19.07
CA SER A 252 12.21 18.80 -20.46
C SER A 252 10.87 19.51 -20.50
N LEU A 253 9.86 18.96 -19.83
CA LEU A 253 8.52 19.55 -19.79
C LEU A 253 8.52 20.98 -19.22
N ILE A 254 9.28 21.24 -18.15
CA ILE A 254 9.41 22.61 -17.60
C ILE A 254 10.02 23.55 -18.62
N ARG A 255 11.03 23.13 -19.39
CA ARG A 255 11.65 23.98 -20.42
C ARG A 255 10.67 24.32 -21.54
N ASP A 256 9.89 23.36 -21.99
CA ASP A 256 8.91 23.55 -23.05
C ASP A 256 7.77 24.48 -22.60
N VAL A 257 7.23 24.25 -21.39
CA VAL A 257 6.20 25.10 -20.79
C VAL A 257 6.70 26.52 -20.55
N VAL A 258 7.95 26.70 -20.08
CA VAL A 258 8.54 28.03 -19.90
C VAL A 258 8.75 28.73 -21.25
N ALA A 259 9.18 28.00 -22.28
CA ALA A 259 9.35 28.55 -23.62
C ALA A 259 8.01 28.98 -24.24
N GLU A 260 6.94 28.22 -24.04
CA GLU A 260 5.58 28.56 -24.46
C GLU A 260 5.01 29.73 -23.65
N TRP A 261 5.18 29.71 -22.32
CA TRP A 261 4.80 30.81 -21.43
C TRP A 261 5.47 32.13 -21.80
N LEU A 262 6.75 32.11 -22.19
CA LEU A 262 7.48 33.30 -22.63
C LEU A 262 7.05 33.79 -24.03
N LYS A 263 6.44 32.94 -24.86
CA LYS A 263 5.92 33.32 -26.18
C LYS A 263 4.57 34.06 -26.10
N GLU A 264 3.80 33.86 -25.04
CA GLU A 264 2.50 34.52 -24.84
C GLU A 264 2.70 36.04 -24.61
N LYS A 265 2.47 36.82 -25.68
CA LYS A 265 2.57 38.29 -25.74
C LYS A 265 1.31 38.97 -25.19
N ASP A 266 1.35 39.31 -23.90
CA ASP A 266 0.91 40.62 -23.39
C ASP A 266 1.02 40.62 -21.86
N ARG A 267 2.19 41.01 -21.37
CA ARG A 267 2.38 41.25 -19.93
C ARG A 267 2.40 42.75 -19.73
N ARG A 268 1.46 43.27 -18.94
CA ARG A 268 1.50 44.67 -18.51
C ARG A 268 2.81 44.89 -17.76
N GLU A 269 3.71 45.70 -18.32
CA GLU A 269 4.88 46.14 -17.56
C GLU A 269 4.40 46.93 -16.35
N LEU A 270 4.78 46.47 -15.16
CA LEU A 270 4.57 47.24 -13.94
C LEU A 270 5.42 48.50 -14.07
N LYS A 271 4.76 49.67 -14.09
CA LYS A 271 5.46 50.96 -14.09
C LYS A 271 6.46 50.97 -12.94
N LYS A 272 7.73 51.18 -13.26
CA LYS A 272 8.76 51.43 -12.25
C LYS A 272 8.31 52.67 -11.45
N LEU A 273 8.13 52.48 -10.15
CA LEU A 273 7.89 53.60 -9.24
C LEU A 273 9.14 54.48 -9.21
N PRO A 274 8.98 55.82 -9.13
CA PRO A 274 10.09 56.76 -9.04
C PRO A 274 10.92 56.56 -7.76
#